data_AF-A0A6M3JVK4-F1
#
_entry.id   AF-A0A6M3JVK4-F1
#
_cell.length_a   1.000
_cell.length_b   1.000
_cell.length_c   1.000
_cell.angle_alpha   90.00
_cell.angle_beta   90.00
_cell.angle_gamma   90.00
#
_symmetry.space_group_name_H-M   'P 1'
#
loop_
_entity.id
_entity.type
_entity.pdbx_description
1 polymer ?
#
loop_
_entity_poly.entity_id
_entity_poly.type
_entity_poly.pdbx_seq_one_letter_code
_entity_poly.pdbx_strand_id
1 'polypeptide(L)'
;MKHLLEAICKTGSYLGTECEWCGREHFCNFIEDMDKEDEDCLKEYRKKAEQQPDKYIPHDEAISYGYFEGKRTVWGCPCNDENLAKYVRHYWSHAEILAEFLQRKSKEEANAYKVRIAILESIESKSDQAIKNIRETY
;
A
#
# COMPACT_ATOMS: atom_id res chain seq x y z
N MET A 1 -9.08 8.65 -2.98
CA MET A 1 -7.66 9.02 -2.75
C MET A 1 -6.87 7.94 -2.00
N LYS A 2 -7.49 7.19 -1.06
CA LYS A 2 -6.88 6.05 -0.33
C LYS A 2 -6.17 5.04 -1.28
N HIS A 3 -6.82 4.67 -2.39
CA HIS A 3 -6.32 3.64 -3.30
C HIS A 3 -5.20 4.02 -4.28
N LEU A 4 -5.01 5.32 -4.60
CA LEU A 4 -3.98 5.70 -5.58
C LEU A 4 -2.57 5.78 -4.94
N LEU A 5 -2.53 6.05 -3.64
CA LEU A 5 -1.29 6.19 -2.87
C LEU A 5 -0.85 4.89 -2.20
N GLU A 6 -1.79 3.94 -1.98
CA GLU A 6 -1.49 2.56 -1.54
C GLU A 6 -0.48 1.84 -2.46
N ALA A 7 -0.44 2.16 -3.76
CA ALA A 7 0.49 1.55 -4.72
C ALA A 7 1.96 2.05 -4.64
N ILE A 8 2.22 3.18 -3.95
CA ILE A 8 3.57 3.74 -3.74
C ILE A 8 4.10 3.38 -2.34
N CYS A 9 3.23 2.91 -1.45
CA CYS A 9 3.58 2.49 -0.09
C CYS A 9 4.26 1.12 -0.09
N LYS A 10 5.52 1.07 0.34
CA LYS A 10 6.10 -0.19 0.81
C LYS A 10 5.56 -0.43 2.22
N THR A 11 4.88 -1.57 2.37
CA THR A 11 4.60 -2.34 3.61
C THR A 11 4.94 -1.64 4.92
N GLY A 12 3.91 -1.46 5.76
CA GLY A 12 4.00 -0.74 7.02
C GLY A 12 5.02 -1.29 8.01
N SER A 13 5.62 -0.39 8.78
CA SER A 13 6.45 -0.75 9.93
C SER A 13 5.55 -0.96 11.14
N TYR A 14 5.68 -2.10 11.82
CA TYR A 14 4.87 -2.43 13.01
C TYR A 14 5.43 -1.79 14.29
N LEU A 15 6.70 -1.39 14.32
CA LEU A 15 7.32 -0.84 15.54
C LEU A 15 7.41 0.67 15.49
N GLY A 16 8.11 1.20 14.50
CA GLY A 16 8.24 2.64 14.35
C GLY A 16 8.95 3.04 13.06
N THR A 17 8.77 4.30 12.67
CA THR A 17 9.45 4.90 11.51
C THR A 17 9.48 6.42 11.63
N GLU A 18 10.56 7.02 11.16
CA GLU A 18 10.71 8.48 11.13
C GLU A 18 10.10 9.07 9.84
N CYS A 19 9.48 10.25 9.96
CA CYS A 19 9.17 11.13 8.84
C CYS A 19 10.35 12.08 8.58
N GLU A 20 11.08 11.85 7.49
CA GLU A 20 12.31 12.58 7.13
C GLU A 20 12.07 14.06 6.72
N TRP A 21 10.80 14.50 6.67
CA TRP A 21 10.44 15.91 6.45
C TRP A 21 10.52 16.75 7.72
N CYS A 22 10.04 16.21 8.83
CA CYS A 22 9.94 16.95 10.10
C CYS A 22 10.70 16.29 11.25
N GLY A 23 11.29 15.11 11.01
CA GLY A 23 11.97 14.31 12.00
C GLY A 23 11.06 13.69 13.05
N ARG A 24 9.73 13.71 12.90
CA ARG A 24 8.85 13.03 13.87
C ARG A 24 8.95 11.52 13.70
N GLU A 25 8.97 10.81 14.82
CA GLU A 25 8.90 9.36 14.86
C GLU A 25 7.45 8.94 15.07
N HIS A 26 7.01 7.99 14.26
CA HIS A 26 5.68 7.43 14.32
C HIS A 26 5.82 5.98 14.78
N PHE A 27 4.93 5.50 15.64
CA PHE A 27 4.92 4.10 16.10
C PHE A 27 3.51 3.52 16.12
N CYS A 28 3.39 2.21 15.94
CA CYS A 28 2.11 1.52 16.06
C CYS A 28 1.85 1.27 17.54
N ASN A 29 0.71 1.69 18.04
CA ASN A 29 0.33 1.53 19.44
C ASN A 29 -0.48 0.26 19.70
N PHE A 30 -0.71 -0.55 18.67
CA PHE A 30 -1.47 -1.81 18.73
C PHE A 30 -0.60 -2.98 19.20
N ILE A 31 -1.17 -3.96 19.93
CA ILE A 31 -0.40 -5.01 20.66
C ILE A 31 -0.63 -6.46 20.15
N GLU A 32 -1.62 -6.73 19.30
CA GLU A 32 -1.99 -8.15 19.06
C GLU A 32 -0.85 -8.98 18.44
N ASP A 33 -0.57 -10.11 19.09
CA ASP A 33 0.38 -11.15 18.69
C ASP A 33 1.82 -10.70 18.44
N MET A 34 2.29 -9.63 19.11
CA MET A 34 3.71 -9.25 19.09
C MET A 34 4.56 -10.15 19.99
N ASP A 35 5.81 -10.38 19.59
CA ASP A 35 6.77 -11.06 20.44
C ASP A 35 7.24 -10.14 21.59
N LYS A 36 7.97 -10.74 22.55
CA LYS A 36 8.42 -10.01 23.74
C LYS A 36 9.40 -8.87 23.42
N GLU A 37 10.20 -9.01 22.36
CA GLU A 37 11.17 -7.99 21.98
C GLU A 37 10.45 -6.75 21.43
N ASP A 38 9.41 -6.98 20.64
CA ASP A 38 8.54 -5.94 20.10
C ASP A 38 7.73 -5.24 21.19
N GLU A 39 7.21 -5.98 22.18
CA GLU A 39 6.53 -5.39 23.34
C GLU A 39 7.44 -4.44 24.15
N ASP A 40 8.69 -4.81 24.37
CA ASP A 40 9.64 -4.00 25.14
C ASP A 40 10.05 -2.74 24.35
N CYS A 41 10.22 -2.85 23.02
CA CYS A 41 10.40 -1.71 22.14
C CYS A 41 9.21 -0.74 22.21
N LEU A 42 7.97 -1.27 22.18
CA LEU A 42 6.77 -0.45 22.24
C LEU A 42 6.62 0.29 23.58
N LYS A 43 6.98 -0.33 24.70
CA LYS A 43 7.00 0.34 26.01
C LYS A 43 7.95 1.54 26.00
N GLU A 44 9.10 1.42 25.34
CA GLU A 44 10.04 2.54 25.20
C GLU A 44 9.44 3.68 24.37
N TYR A 45 8.82 3.39 23.24
CA TYR A 45 8.13 4.40 22.42
C TYR A 45 7.00 5.11 23.18
N ARG A 46 6.19 4.36 23.93
CA ARG A 46 5.13 4.94 24.78
C ARG A 46 5.70 5.90 25.82
N LYS A 47 6.75 5.50 26.52
CA LYS A 47 7.44 6.37 27.49
C LYS A 47 8.02 7.61 26.82
N LYS A 48 8.61 7.48 25.62
CA LYS A 48 9.12 8.62 24.84
C LYS A 48 7.99 9.55 24.40
N ALA A 49 6.83 9.03 24.02
CA ALA A 49 5.65 9.81 23.66
C ALA A 49 5.06 10.58 24.86
N GLU A 50 5.06 9.99 26.06
CA GLU A 50 4.68 10.70 27.29
C GLU A 50 5.63 11.88 27.58
N GLN A 51 6.92 11.74 27.28
CA GLN A 51 7.93 12.78 27.51
C GLN A 51 7.97 13.84 26.41
N GLN A 52 7.76 13.44 25.16
CA GLN A 52 7.89 14.28 23.96
C GLN A 52 6.76 13.97 22.96
N PRO A 53 5.51 14.35 23.28
CA PRO A 53 4.33 13.97 22.50
C PRO A 53 4.34 14.54 21.07
N ASP A 54 5.05 15.64 20.83
CA ASP A 54 5.16 16.24 19.49
C ASP A 54 6.20 15.54 18.59
N LYS A 55 7.13 14.78 19.19
CA LYS A 55 8.21 14.06 18.49
C LYS A 55 7.84 12.60 18.24
N TYR A 56 7.17 11.94 19.18
CA TYR A 56 6.78 10.53 19.07
C TYR A 56 5.27 10.40 18.97
N ILE A 57 4.79 10.05 17.78
CA ILE A 57 3.38 10.06 17.40
C ILE A 57 2.83 8.63 17.39
N PRO A 58 1.92 8.27 18.32
CA PRO A 58 1.26 6.98 18.29
C PRO A 58 0.22 6.91 17.16
N HIS A 59 0.07 5.73 16.58
CA HIS A 59 -1.03 5.38 15.67
C HIS A 59 -1.76 4.14 16.19
N ASP A 60 -3.08 4.10 16.04
CA ASP A 60 -3.89 2.95 16.47
C ASP A 60 -3.91 1.82 15.43
N GLU A 61 -3.30 2.03 14.26
CA GLU A 61 -3.19 1.08 13.16
C GLU A 61 -1.74 0.98 12.68
N ALA A 62 -1.47 -0.01 11.81
CA ALA A 62 -0.16 -0.18 11.19
C ALA A 62 0.29 1.09 10.45
N ILE A 63 1.56 1.46 10.63
CA ILE A 63 2.10 2.69 10.09
C ILE A 63 2.43 2.50 8.62
N SER A 64 1.77 3.23 7.75
CA SER A 64 2.14 3.27 6.33
C SER A 64 3.13 4.41 6.06
N TYR A 65 4.11 4.18 5.20
CA TYR A 65 5.01 5.22 4.72
C TYR A 65 5.30 5.04 3.22
N GLY A 66 5.80 6.10 2.60
CA GLY A 66 6.24 6.12 1.21
C GLY A 66 7.43 7.04 1.03
N TYR A 67 7.97 7.13 -0.18
CA TYR A 67 9.08 8.03 -0.50
C TYR A 67 8.61 9.13 -1.45
N PHE A 68 8.80 10.39 -1.06
CA PHE A 68 8.53 11.57 -1.88
C PHE A 68 9.80 12.42 -1.96
N GLU A 69 10.26 12.75 -3.17
CA GLU A 69 11.54 13.46 -3.39
C GLU A 69 12.74 12.76 -2.70
N GLY A 70 12.73 11.43 -2.67
CA GLY A 70 13.77 10.63 -2.01
C GLY A 70 13.69 10.62 -0.48
N LYS A 71 12.72 11.32 0.12
CA LYS A 71 12.49 11.37 1.56
C LYS A 71 11.36 10.46 2.00
N ARG A 72 11.59 9.71 3.08
CA ARG A 72 10.56 8.90 3.73
C ARG A 72 9.51 9.79 4.39
N THR A 73 8.27 9.56 4.01
CA THR A 73 7.11 10.29 4.49
C THR A 73 6.14 9.33 5.12
N VAL A 74 5.81 9.57 6.38
CA VAL A 74 4.85 8.74 7.11
C VAL A 74 3.43 9.22 6.80
N TRP A 75 2.55 8.29 6.47
CA TRP A 75 1.15 8.58 6.24
C TRP A 75 0.48 9.13 7.50
N GLY A 76 -0.34 10.17 7.35
CA GLY A 76 -0.97 10.85 8.48
C GLY A 76 -0.02 11.70 9.35
N CYS A 77 1.24 11.89 8.95
CA CYS A 77 2.12 12.82 9.65
C CYS A 77 1.56 14.26 9.58
N PRO A 78 1.52 15.02 10.70
CA PRO A 78 0.98 16.38 10.71
C PRO A 78 1.66 17.33 9.71
N CYS A 79 2.93 17.10 9.38
CA CYS A 79 3.65 17.92 8.41
C CYS A 79 3.28 17.65 6.95
N ASN A 80 2.47 16.63 6.66
CA ASN A 80 2.12 16.24 5.30
C ASN A 80 1.35 17.34 4.57
N ASP A 81 0.49 18.09 5.27
CA ASP A 81 -0.27 19.17 4.65
C ASP A 81 0.65 20.24 4.08
N GLU A 82 1.72 20.60 4.78
CA GLU A 82 2.67 21.59 4.32
C GLU A 82 3.61 21.03 3.24
N ASN A 83 4.20 19.86 3.50
CA ASN A 83 5.25 19.30 2.64
C ASN A 83 4.70 18.64 1.37
N LEU A 84 3.47 18.11 1.43
CA LEU A 84 2.83 17.42 0.31
C LEU A 84 1.78 18.27 -0.41
N ALA A 85 1.41 19.46 0.10
CA ALA A 85 0.42 20.33 -0.53
C ALA A 85 0.68 20.58 -2.02
N LYS A 86 1.94 20.75 -2.43
CA LYS A 86 2.28 20.98 -3.85
C LYS A 86 1.86 19.80 -4.73
N TYR A 87 2.05 18.57 -4.27
CA TYR A 87 1.65 17.36 -5.00
C TYR A 87 0.14 17.19 -4.98
N VAL A 88 -0.48 17.36 -3.82
CA VAL A 88 -1.93 17.28 -3.67
C VAL A 88 -2.60 18.28 -4.63
N ARG A 89 -2.17 19.54 -4.64
CA ARG A 89 -2.65 20.55 -5.59
C ARG A 89 -2.41 20.14 -7.04
N HIS A 90 -1.21 19.64 -7.36
CA HIS A 90 -0.91 19.19 -8.72
C HIS A 90 -1.82 18.05 -9.18
N TYR A 91 -2.08 17.05 -8.34
CA TYR A 91 -2.99 15.96 -8.67
C TYR A 91 -4.43 16.45 -8.84
N TRP A 92 -4.90 17.35 -7.95
CA TRP A 92 -6.23 17.91 -8.05
C TRP A 92 -6.41 18.78 -9.29
N SER A 93 -5.41 19.58 -9.68
CA SER A 93 -5.49 20.40 -10.88
C SER A 93 -5.50 19.59 -12.17
N HIS A 94 -5.15 18.30 -12.10
CA HIS A 94 -5.15 17.38 -13.25
C HIS A 94 -6.09 16.19 -13.03
N ALA A 95 -7.04 16.30 -12.10
CA ALA A 95 -7.87 15.17 -11.66
C ALA A 95 -8.64 14.51 -12.82
N GLU A 96 -9.16 15.30 -13.77
CA GLU A 96 -9.89 14.80 -14.94
C GLU A 96 -8.98 13.96 -15.85
N ILE A 97 -7.81 14.49 -16.21
CA ILE A 97 -6.82 13.79 -17.04
C ILE A 97 -6.36 12.49 -16.36
N LEU A 98 -6.12 12.54 -15.05
CA LEU A 98 -5.74 11.36 -14.27
C LEU A 98 -6.87 10.34 -14.25
N ALA A 99 -8.12 10.77 -14.08
CA ALA A 99 -9.28 9.87 -14.11
C ALA A 99 -9.43 9.18 -15.47
N GLU A 100 -9.31 9.93 -16.57
CA GLU A 100 -9.34 9.37 -17.92
C GLU A 100 -8.20 8.37 -18.16
N PHE A 101 -6.98 8.73 -17.74
CA PHE A 101 -5.81 7.85 -17.83
C PHE A 101 -6.05 6.53 -17.08
N LEU A 102 -6.51 6.60 -15.84
CA LEU A 102 -6.79 5.43 -15.00
C LEU A 102 -7.92 4.58 -15.58
N GLN A 103 -8.98 5.21 -16.10
CA GLN A 103 -10.07 4.48 -16.74
C GLN A 103 -9.60 3.73 -17.99
N ARG A 104 -8.77 4.38 -18.82
CA ARG A 104 -8.18 3.74 -20.00
C ARG A 104 -7.29 2.55 -19.59
N LYS A 105 -6.42 2.74 -18.60
CA LYS A 105 -5.54 1.66 -18.10
C LYS A 105 -6.33 0.47 -17.55
N SER A 106 -7.36 0.74 -16.75
CA SER A 106 -8.25 -0.30 -16.24
C SER A 106 -8.93 -1.09 -17.37
N LYS A 107 -9.39 -0.41 -18.45
CA LYS A 107 -9.95 -1.08 -19.64
C LYS A 107 -8.92 -1.93 -20.38
N GLU A 108 -7.71 -1.42 -20.57
CA GLU A 108 -6.61 -2.16 -21.20
C GLU A 108 -6.29 -3.45 -20.43
N GLU A 109 -6.16 -3.36 -19.10
CA GLU A 109 -5.91 -4.52 -18.24
C GLU A 109 -7.07 -5.51 -18.25
N ALA A 110 -8.32 -5.04 -18.13
CA ALA A 110 -9.50 -5.89 -18.19
C ALA A 110 -9.58 -6.67 -19.51
N ASN A 111 -9.24 -6.02 -20.64
CA ASN A 111 -9.18 -6.69 -21.93
C ASN A 111 -8.05 -7.72 -22.00
N ALA A 112 -6.87 -7.42 -21.44
CA ALA A 112 -5.78 -8.38 -21.37
C ALA A 112 -6.17 -9.62 -20.55
N TYR A 113 -6.91 -9.45 -19.44
CA TYR A 113 -7.43 -10.57 -18.66
C TYR A 113 -8.45 -11.41 -19.44
N LYS A 114 -9.38 -10.78 -20.18
CA LYS A 114 -10.34 -11.51 -21.03
C LYS A 114 -9.64 -12.39 -22.06
N VAL A 115 -8.58 -11.88 -22.70
CA VAL A 115 -7.79 -12.67 -23.66
C VAL A 115 -7.12 -13.86 -22.97
N ARG A 116 -6.52 -13.66 -21.79
CA ARG A 116 -5.91 -14.75 -21.02
C ARG A 116 -6.91 -15.82 -20.63
N ILE A 117 -8.10 -15.43 -20.17
CA ILE A 117 -9.18 -16.38 -19.83
C ILE A 117 -9.59 -17.20 -21.06
N ALA A 118 -9.84 -16.55 -22.20
CA ALA A 118 -10.22 -17.25 -23.44
C ALA A 118 -9.14 -18.26 -23.91
N ILE A 119 -7.86 -17.95 -23.72
CA ILE A 119 -6.76 -18.88 -24.00
C ILE A 119 -6.83 -20.10 -23.07
N LEU A 120 -7.04 -19.87 -21.77
CA LEU A 120 -7.14 -20.96 -20.79
C LEU A 120 -8.35 -21.87 -21.07
N GLU A 121 -9.51 -21.29 -21.37
CA GLU A 121 -10.73 -22.05 -21.75
C GLU A 121 -10.50 -22.89 -23.02
N SER A 122 -9.76 -22.36 -24.00
CA SER A 122 -9.40 -23.12 -25.20
C SER A 122 -8.45 -24.29 -24.89
N ILE A 123 -7.50 -24.11 -23.96
CA ILE A 123 -6.59 -25.17 -23.52
C ILE A 123 -7.36 -26.25 -22.76
N GLU A 124 -8.26 -25.87 -21.87
CA GLU A 124 -9.11 -26.79 -21.11
C GLU A 124 -9.97 -27.64 -22.05
N SER A 125 -10.70 -27.01 -22.97
CA SER A 125 -11.52 -27.72 -23.97
C SER A 125 -10.73 -28.72 -24.82
N LYS A 126 -9.51 -28.36 -25.24
CA LYS A 126 -8.62 -29.27 -25.99
C LYS A 126 -8.16 -30.44 -25.13
N SER A 127 -7.90 -30.19 -23.85
CA SER A 127 -7.46 -31.21 -22.90
C SER A 127 -8.59 -32.20 -22.62
N ASP A 128 -9.82 -31.72 -22.42
CA ASP A 128 -11.00 -32.57 -22.24
C ASP A 128 -11.29 -33.45 -23.44
N GLN A 129 -11.19 -32.88 -24.65
CA GLN A 129 -11.36 -33.66 -25.88
C GLN A 129 -10.28 -34.73 -26.04
N ALA A 130 -9.03 -34.42 -25.69
CA ALA A 130 -7.94 -35.39 -25.72
C ALA A 130 -8.18 -36.54 -24.72
N ILE A 131 -8.61 -36.22 -23.48
CA ILE A 131 -8.97 -37.22 -22.46
C ILE A 131 -10.11 -38.11 -22.95
N LYS A 132 -11.15 -37.52 -23.55
CA LYS A 132 -12.27 -38.27 -24.13
C LYS A 132 -11.81 -39.24 -25.21
N ASN A 133 -10.98 -38.78 -26.14
CA ASN A 133 -10.44 -39.62 -27.22
C ASN A 133 -9.61 -40.80 -26.67
N ILE A 134 -8.81 -40.58 -25.62
CA ILE A 134 -8.05 -41.64 -24.96
C ILE A 134 -9.00 -42.69 -24.36
N ARG A 135 -10.05 -42.26 -23.65
CA ARG A 135 -11.06 -43.17 -23.05
C ARG A 135 -11.87 -43.96 -24.07
N GLU A 136 -12.00 -43.47 -25.30
CA GLU A 136 -12.69 -44.18 -26.38
C GLU A 136 -11.76 -45.18 -27.10
N THR A 137 -10.43 -45.02 -26.95
CA THR A 137 -9.41 -45.86 -27.59
C THR A 137 -9.03 -47.07 -26.75
N TYR A 138 -9.17 -46.99 -25.42
CA TYR A 138 -8.78 -48.01 -24.43
C TYR A 138 -9.96 -48.41 -23.56
#